data_AF-A0A0E3SKB5-F1
#
_entry.id   AF-A0A0E3SKB5-F1
#
_cell.length_a   1.000
_cell.length_b   1.000
_cell.length_c   1.000
_cell.angle_alpha   90.00
_cell.angle_beta   90.00
_cell.angle_gamma   90.00
#
_symmetry.space_group_name_H-M   'P 1'
#
loop_
_entity.id
_entity.type
_entity.pdbx_description
1 polymer ?
#
loop_
_entity_poly.entity_id
_entity_poly.type
_entity_poly.pdbx_seq_one_letter_code
_entity_poly.pdbx_strand_id
1 'polypeptide(L)'
;MENYYTFSKIGEFVNIGIGENVTISELVELMKKVVGFEGKTNYDTLKPDGIPRKLMDVSRLMDWDRKSKFHLKMELKKLMSCIKIKSSERF
;
A
#
# COMPACT_ATOMS: atom_id res chain seq x y z
N MET A 1 32.58 15.54 16.25
CA MET A 1 31.23 16.14 16.41
C MET A 1 30.36 15.11 17.11
N GLU A 2 30.14 15.30 18.40
CA GLU A 2 29.23 14.46 19.19
C GLU A 2 27.79 14.79 18.79
N ASN A 3 27.02 13.76 18.44
CA ASN A 3 25.65 13.93 17.96
C ASN A 3 24.73 14.09 19.19
N TYR A 4 24.56 15.34 19.67
CA TYR A 4 23.81 15.70 20.90
C TYR A 4 22.27 15.62 20.77
N TYR A 5 21.75 14.63 20.02
CA TYR A 5 20.33 14.35 20.00
C TYR A 5 19.98 13.36 21.11
N THR A 6 19.62 13.86 22.28
CA THR A 6 18.97 13.06 23.32
C THR A 6 17.58 12.62 22.81
N PHE A 7 17.10 11.42 23.15
CA PHE A 7 15.76 10.93 22.74
C PHE A 7 14.64 11.94 23.06
N SER A 8 14.76 12.67 24.17
CA SER A 8 13.85 13.76 24.56
C SER A 8 13.77 14.93 23.56
N LYS A 9 14.78 15.12 22.69
CA LYS A 9 14.85 16.19 21.68
C LYS A 9 14.43 15.74 20.27
N ILE A 10 14.33 14.44 19.99
CA ILE A 10 14.05 13.89 18.66
C ILE A 10 12.54 13.92 18.32
N GLY A 11 11.69 14.11 19.33
CA GLY A 11 10.23 14.06 19.16
C GLY A 11 9.71 12.63 19.05
N GLU A 12 8.42 12.49 18.77
CA GLU A 12 7.77 11.19 18.64
C GLU A 12 7.81 10.66 17.20
N PHE A 13 7.69 9.34 17.04
CA PHE A 13 7.59 8.71 15.73
C PHE A 13 6.36 9.20 14.95
N VAL A 14 6.54 9.33 13.64
CA VAL A 14 5.47 9.63 12.68
C VAL A 14 5.34 8.46 11.72
N ASN A 15 4.12 7.93 11.62
CA ASN A 15 3.79 6.86 10.70
C ASN A 15 3.72 7.41 9.27
N ILE A 16 4.38 6.72 8.33
CA ILE A 16 4.32 7.03 6.91
C ILE A 16 3.44 6.00 6.21
N GLY A 17 2.37 6.46 5.58
CA GLY A 17 1.42 5.59 4.87
C GLY A 17 0.21 6.37 4.35
N ILE A 18 -0.73 5.64 3.74
CA ILE A 18 -1.92 6.21 3.09
C ILE A 18 -3.12 6.23 4.05
N GLY A 19 -3.10 5.45 5.13
CA GLY A 19 -4.25 5.35 6.05
C GLY A 19 -5.45 4.61 5.46
N GLU A 20 -5.28 3.97 4.29
CA GLU A 20 -6.28 3.14 3.63
C GLU A 20 -5.79 1.68 3.54
N ASN A 21 -6.74 0.75 3.54
CA ASN A 21 -6.48 -0.67 3.27
C ASN A 21 -7.38 -1.17 2.14
N VAL A 22 -6.95 -2.25 1.49
CA VAL A 22 -7.76 -3.05 0.56
C VAL A 22 -7.87 -4.47 1.08
N THR A 23 -8.96 -5.15 0.72
CA THR A 23 -9.12 -6.56 1.01
C THR A 23 -8.19 -7.42 0.15
N ILE A 24 -7.93 -8.65 0.59
CA ILE A 24 -7.13 -9.62 -0.18
C ILE A 24 -7.77 -9.89 -1.54
N SER A 25 -9.10 -9.99 -1.59
CA SER A 25 -9.83 -10.23 -2.84
C SER A 25 -9.69 -9.09 -3.84
N GLU A 26 -9.80 -7.84 -3.38
CA GLU A 26 -9.57 -6.66 -4.23
C GLU A 26 -8.15 -6.60 -4.78
N LEU A 27 -7.14 -6.92 -3.96
CA LEU A 27 -5.76 -6.96 -4.40
C LEU A 27 -5.54 -8.04 -5.48
N VAL A 28 -6.07 -9.24 -5.26
CA VAL A 28 -5.97 -10.33 -6.23
C VAL A 28 -6.65 -9.96 -7.55
N GLU A 29 -7.85 -9.39 -7.52
CA GLU A 29 -8.56 -8.97 -8.72
C GLU A 29 -7.81 -7.89 -9.51
N LEU A 30 -7.20 -6.94 -8.80
CA LEU A 30 -6.33 -5.95 -9.43
C LEU A 30 -5.13 -6.63 -10.10
N MET A 31 -4.45 -7.57 -9.42
CA MET A 31 -3.31 -8.31 -9.98
C MET A 31 -3.67 -9.10 -11.24
N LYS A 32 -4.82 -9.80 -11.24
CA LYS A 32 -5.30 -10.55 -12.42
C LYS A 32 -5.41 -9.67 -13.65
N LYS A 33 -5.97 -8.46 -13.52
CA LYS A 33 -6.14 -7.49 -14.61
C LYS A 33 -4.80 -7.01 -15.19
N VAL A 34 -3.74 -6.99 -14.37
CA VAL A 34 -2.41 -6.57 -14.82
C VAL A 34 -1.74 -7.63 -15.64
N VAL A 35 -1.69 -8.84 -15.10
CA VAL A 35 -0.99 -9.96 -15.73
C VAL A 35 -1.80 -10.57 -16.87
N GLY A 36 -3.07 -10.19 -17.02
CA GLY A 36 -3.97 -10.76 -18.02
C GLY A 36 -4.43 -12.18 -17.66
N PHE A 37 -4.57 -12.50 -16.38
CA PHE A 37 -4.96 -13.84 -15.93
C PHE A 37 -6.50 -14.00 -15.96
N GLU A 38 -6.97 -14.89 -16.82
CA GLU A 38 -8.40 -15.17 -17.03
C GLU A 38 -8.92 -16.37 -16.22
N GLY A 39 -8.05 -17.04 -15.46
CA GLY A 39 -8.44 -18.18 -14.63
C GLY A 39 -9.31 -17.79 -13.42
N LYS A 40 -9.84 -18.82 -12.75
CA LYS A 40 -10.62 -18.66 -11.52
C LYS A 40 -9.70 -18.54 -10.30
N THR A 41 -10.07 -17.67 -9.37
CA THR A 41 -9.42 -17.57 -8.07
C THR A 41 -10.14 -18.49 -7.09
N ASN A 42 -9.41 -19.37 -6.42
CA ASN A 42 -9.94 -20.21 -5.34
C ASN A 42 -9.27 -19.79 -4.02
N TYR A 43 -10.09 -19.47 -3.03
CA TYR A 43 -9.64 -19.11 -1.68
C TYR A 43 -9.85 -20.31 -0.77
N ASP A 44 -8.75 -20.82 -0.21
CA ASP A 44 -8.80 -21.96 0.71
C ASP A 44 -9.25 -21.51 2.11
N THR A 45 -10.54 -21.69 2.41
CA THR A 45 -11.16 -21.30 3.69
C THR A 45 -10.80 -22.24 4.84
N LEU A 46 -10.09 -23.34 4.60
CA LEU A 46 -9.57 -24.20 5.67
C LEU A 46 -8.34 -23.60 6.34
N LYS A 47 -7.66 -22.67 5.66
CA LYS A 47 -6.56 -21.91 6.25
C LYS A 47 -7.13 -20.76 7.10
N PRO A 48 -6.58 -20.52 8.31
CA PRO A 48 -7.04 -19.43 9.14
C PRO A 48 -6.71 -18.08 8.49
N ASP A 49 -7.66 -17.17 8.55
CA ASP A 49 -7.41 -15.77 8.19
C ASP A 49 -6.42 -15.13 9.17
N GLY A 50 -5.62 -14.19 8.64
CA GLY A 50 -4.73 -13.36 9.45
C GLY A 50 -5.50 -12.29 10.23
N ILE A 51 -4.77 -11.31 10.77
CA ILE A 51 -5.38 -10.17 11.46
C ILE A 51 -6.26 -9.40 10.45
N PRO A 52 -7.58 -9.22 10.72
CA PRO A 52 -8.53 -8.65 9.74
C PRO A 52 -8.16 -7.25 9.25
N ARG A 53 -7.45 -6.47 10.07
CA ARG A 53 -6.99 -5.13 9.71
C ARG A 53 -5.66 -4.83 10.39
N LYS A 54 -4.62 -4.62 9.58
CA LYS A 54 -3.35 -4.04 10.00
C LYS A 54 -3.26 -2.66 9.36
N LEU A 55 -3.72 -1.63 10.06
CA LEU A 55 -3.74 -0.25 9.58
C LEU A 55 -2.95 0.62 10.55
N MET A 56 -2.06 1.47 10.02
CA MET A 56 -1.32 2.43 10.82
C MET A 56 -2.12 3.73 10.92
N ASP A 57 -2.17 4.33 12.11
CA ASP A 57 -2.71 5.68 12.25
C ASP A 57 -1.72 6.68 11.64
N VAL A 58 -2.17 7.40 10.64
CA VAL A 58 -1.38 8.43 9.92
C VAL A 58 -1.95 9.83 10.14
N SER A 59 -2.80 10.02 11.16
CA SER A 59 -3.40 11.31 11.54
C SER A 59 -2.38 12.45 11.54
N ARG A 60 -1.24 12.26 12.23
CA ARG A 60 -0.15 13.25 12.32
C ARG A 60 0.45 13.63 10.97
N LEU A 61 0.58 12.68 10.04
CA LEU A 61 1.08 12.94 8.69
C LEU A 61 0.04 13.72 7.86
N MET A 62 -1.24 13.33 7.97
CA MET A 62 -2.34 13.98 7.25
C MET A 62 -2.61 15.41 7.73
N ASP A 63 -2.31 15.71 8.99
CA ASP A 63 -2.38 17.06 9.54
C ASP A 63 -1.33 18.00 8.94
N TRP A 64 -0.16 17.48 8.61
CA TRP A 64 0.92 18.25 7.97
C TRP A 64 0.67 18.49 6.49
N ASP A 65 0.05 17.56 5.78
CA ASP A 65 -0.21 17.68 4.35
C ASP A 65 -1.64 17.27 3.96
N ARG A 66 -2.58 18.20 4.17
CA ARG A 66 -4.00 18.03 3.79
C ARG A 66 -4.24 17.98 2.28
N LYS A 67 -3.24 18.30 1.44
CA LYS A 67 -3.43 18.47 -0.01
C LYS A 67 -3.17 17.20 -0.80
N SER A 68 -2.32 16.31 -0.30
CA SER A 68 -1.94 15.08 -0.97
C SER A 68 -2.96 13.96 -0.75
N LYS A 69 -4.11 14.03 -1.42
CA LYS A 69 -5.09 12.94 -1.43
C LYS A 69 -4.59 11.79 -2.31
N PHE A 70 -3.84 10.88 -1.71
CA PHE A 70 -3.49 9.60 -2.33
C PHE A 70 -4.54 8.56 -1.98
N HIS A 71 -5.13 7.94 -3.00
CA HIS A 71 -6.06 6.82 -2.82
C HIS A 71 -5.37 5.53 -3.26
N LEU A 72 -5.31 4.54 -2.37
CA LEU A 72 -4.56 3.31 -2.56
C LEU A 72 -4.98 2.59 -3.87
N LYS A 73 -6.27 2.53 -4.15
CA LYS A 73 -6.81 1.94 -5.38
C LYS A 73 -6.36 2.67 -6.65
N MET A 74 -6.25 4.00 -6.59
CA MET A 74 -5.82 4.80 -7.74
C MET A 74 -4.34 4.60 -8.02
N GLU A 75 -3.50 4.61 -6.97
CA GLU A 75 -2.06 4.40 -7.11
C GLU A 75 -1.72 2.97 -7.55
N LEU A 76 -2.46 1.97 -7.04
CA LEU A 76 -2.36 0.61 -7.54
C LEU A 76 -2.65 0.58 -9.05
N LYS A 77 -3.74 1.17 -9.54
CA LYS A 77 -4.04 1.23 -10.98
C LYS A 77 -2.93 1.92 -11.80
N LYS A 78 -2.34 3.00 -11.31
CA LYS A 78 -1.23 3.68 -11.98
C LYS A 78 0.01 2.79 -12.08
N LEU A 79 0.44 2.20 -10.96
CA LEU A 79 1.58 1.27 -10.92
C LEU A 79 1.37 0.10 -11.90
N MET A 80 0.16 -0.41 -11.92
CA MET A 80 -0.28 -1.49 -12.79
C MET A 80 -0.18 -1.13 -14.28
N SER A 81 -0.48 0.12 -14.67
CA SER A 81 -0.24 0.63 -16.02
C SER A 81 1.25 0.65 -16.36
N CYS A 82 2.11 1.08 -15.44
CA CYS A 82 3.56 1.13 -15.65
C CYS A 82 4.18 -0.25 -15.88
N ILE A 83 3.69 -1.29 -15.20
CA ILE A 83 4.16 -2.67 -15.39
C ILE A 83 3.93 -3.14 -16.83
N LYS A 84 2.75 -2.85 -17.41
CA LYS A 84 2.45 -3.22 -18.81
C LYS A 84 3.40 -2.54 -19.80
N ILE A 85 3.69 -1.25 -19.60
CA ILE A 85 4.60 -0.47 -20.47
C ILE A 85 6.03 -1.02 -20.42
N LYS A 86 6.56 -1.33 -19.23
CA LYS A 86 7.92 -1.89 -19.09
C LYS A 86 8.07 -3.34 -19.56
N SER A 87 6.96 -4.05 -19.80
CA SER A 87 6.98 -5.38 -20.40
C SER A 87 7.00 -5.31 -21.94
N SER A 88 6.42 -4.27 -22.55
CA SER A 88 6.51 -4.06 -24.01
C SER A 88 7.84 -3.46 -24.46
N GLU A 89 8.53 -2.70 -23.60
CA GLU A 89 9.86 -2.13 -23.89
C GLU A 89 11.02 -3.13 -23.71
N ARG A 90 10.72 -4.37 -23.28
CA ARG A 90 11.70 -5.42 -23.04
C ARG A 90 11.85 -6.42 -24.20
N PHE A 91 11.28 -6.10 -25.35
CA PHE A 91 11.44 -6.85 -26.61
C PHE A 91 11.75 -5.90 -27.76
#